data_AF-V4A0J0-F1
#
_entry.id   AF-V4A0J0-F1
#
_cell.length_a   1.000
_cell.length_b   1.000
_cell.length_c   1.000
_cell.angle_alpha   90.00
_cell.angle_beta   90.00
_cell.angle_gamma   90.00
#
_symmetry.space_group_name_H-M   'P 1'
#
loop_
_entity.id
_entity.type
_entity.pdbx_description
1 polymer ?
#
loop_
_entity_poly.entity_id
_entity_poly.type
_entity_poly.pdbx_seq_one_letter_code
_entity_poly.pdbx_strand_id
1 'polypeptide(L)'
;ISLNSRDGQQIFQESYQSGHSACFFPLVSQFRTQDEPAFCALTSMVMILNALEIDPGSIWKGPWRWYDERMLLGCPPLKDVIRIGMNYDEFLSATVCNKLSVVNVRVDDNSDIRKFRECVQMCTKSDQCFLVATYSRPALNQTGDGHFSPIGGYHPQKDLVLLLDTARFKYPPHWISIESLFNAMKWIDDITGNFFLNRFYCQ
;
A
#
# COMPACT_ATOMS: atom_id res chain seq x y z
N ILE A 1 8.64 7.02 -12.56
CA ILE A 1 8.59 8.49 -12.74
C ILE A 1 8.21 9.12 -11.41
N SER A 2 9.07 9.94 -10.80
CA SER A 2 8.73 10.56 -9.50
C SER A 2 7.52 11.49 -9.62
N LEU A 3 6.59 11.44 -8.66
CA LEU A 3 5.46 12.37 -8.57
C LEU A 3 5.92 13.83 -8.47
N ASN A 4 7.10 14.07 -7.87
CA ASN A 4 7.64 15.42 -7.70
C ASN A 4 8.22 16.02 -9.00
N SER A 5 8.37 15.22 -10.06
CA SER A 5 8.81 15.70 -11.37
C SER A 5 7.66 16.36 -12.14
N ARG A 6 7.97 17.23 -13.10
CA ARG A 6 6.98 17.84 -13.99
C ARG A 6 6.10 16.79 -14.68
N ASP A 7 6.72 15.75 -15.21
CA ASP A 7 6.03 14.64 -15.87
C ASP A 7 5.12 13.89 -14.89
N GLY A 8 5.61 13.61 -13.68
CA GLY A 8 4.83 12.95 -12.63
C GLY A 8 3.60 13.75 -12.20
N GLN A 9 3.73 15.07 -12.10
CA GLN A 9 2.62 15.98 -11.80
C GLN A 9 1.61 16.02 -12.95
N GLN A 10 2.08 16.05 -14.20
CA GLN A 10 1.20 16.01 -15.37
C GLN A 10 0.40 14.69 -15.42
N ILE A 11 1.06 13.55 -15.20
CA ILE A 11 0.40 12.24 -15.12
C ILE A 11 -0.64 12.24 -14.00
N PHE A 12 -0.34 12.84 -12.85
CA PHE A 12 -1.33 12.96 -11.77
C PHE A 12 -2.54 13.81 -12.16
N GLN A 13 -2.33 14.95 -12.81
CA GLN A 13 -3.42 15.80 -13.30
C GLN A 13 -4.31 15.05 -14.29
N GLU A 14 -3.73 14.34 -15.27
CA GLU A 14 -4.44 13.53 -16.26
C GLU A 14 -5.23 12.38 -15.59
N SER A 15 -4.61 11.68 -14.64
CA SER A 15 -5.24 10.61 -13.85
C SER A 15 -6.42 11.14 -13.01
N TYR A 16 -6.23 12.26 -12.31
CA TYR A 16 -7.26 12.87 -11.48
C TYR A 16 -8.45 13.38 -12.32
N GLN A 17 -8.18 14.08 -13.43
CA GLN A 17 -9.22 14.56 -14.33
C GLN A 17 -10.03 13.42 -14.97
N SER A 18 -9.41 12.26 -15.17
CA SER A 18 -10.11 11.06 -15.65
C SER A 18 -10.80 10.24 -14.54
N GLY A 19 -10.76 10.71 -13.29
CA GLY A 19 -11.43 10.08 -12.14
C GLY A 19 -10.70 8.88 -11.54
N HIS A 20 -9.42 8.64 -11.87
CA HIS A 20 -8.66 7.46 -11.42
C HIS A 20 -7.64 7.80 -10.32
N SER A 21 -7.91 8.81 -9.50
CA SER A 21 -7.09 9.20 -8.34
C SER A 21 -7.95 9.73 -7.18
N ALA A 22 -9.18 9.25 -7.04
CA ALA A 22 -10.07 9.65 -5.94
C ALA A 22 -9.49 9.24 -4.57
N CYS A 23 -8.92 8.03 -4.48
CA CYS A 23 -8.27 7.52 -3.27
C CYS A 23 -7.04 8.34 -2.82
N PHE A 24 -6.47 9.18 -3.70
CA PHE A 24 -5.26 9.95 -3.42
C PHE A 24 -5.42 10.89 -2.22
N PHE A 25 -6.51 11.65 -2.15
CA PHE A 25 -6.65 12.72 -1.16
C PHE A 25 -6.83 12.21 0.27
N PRO A 26 -7.67 11.19 0.53
CA PRO A 26 -7.69 10.53 1.83
C PRO A 26 -6.32 9.96 2.21
N LEU A 27 -5.65 9.27 1.29
CA LEU A 27 -4.34 8.65 1.56
C LEU A 27 -3.25 9.69 1.86
N VAL A 28 -3.17 10.78 1.07
CA VAL A 28 -2.14 11.79 1.25
C VAL A 28 -2.33 12.58 2.55
N SER A 29 -3.58 12.72 3.00
CA SER A 29 -3.90 13.32 4.31
C SER A 29 -3.36 12.48 5.48
N GLN A 30 -3.14 11.18 5.25
CA GLN A 30 -2.55 10.25 6.21
C GLN A 30 -1.11 9.86 5.90
N PHE A 31 -0.53 10.43 4.84
CA PHE A 31 0.75 9.94 4.35
C PHE A 31 1.88 10.30 5.32
N ARG A 32 2.50 9.26 5.87
CA ARG A 32 3.53 9.34 6.88
C ARG A 32 4.75 8.54 6.46
N THR A 33 5.89 8.87 7.06
CA THR A 33 7.11 8.06 6.93
C THR A 33 6.97 6.89 7.89
N GLN A 34 7.41 5.70 7.47
CA GLN A 34 7.51 4.55 8.37
C GLN A 34 8.48 4.85 9.53
N ASP A 35 8.08 4.59 10.78
CA ASP A 35 8.90 4.96 11.95
C ASP A 35 10.20 4.16 12.01
N GLU A 36 10.16 2.92 11.52
CA GLU A 36 11.31 2.02 11.45
C GLU A 36 11.50 1.49 10.01
N PRO A 37 12.73 1.17 9.56
CA PRO A 37 12.98 0.66 8.21
C PRO A 37 12.19 -0.61 7.82
N ALA A 38 11.72 -1.39 8.80
CA ALA A 38 10.93 -2.59 8.61
C ALA A 38 9.40 -2.37 8.72
N PHE A 39 8.94 -1.16 9.06
CA PHE A 39 7.52 -0.89 9.39
C PHE A 39 6.61 -0.59 8.19
N CYS A 40 7.08 -0.71 6.95
CA CYS A 40 6.28 -0.37 5.77
C CYS A 40 4.88 -1.00 5.73
N ALA A 41 4.72 -2.24 6.24
CA ALA A 41 3.42 -2.88 6.39
C ALA A 41 2.52 -2.15 7.42
N LEU A 42 3.02 -1.92 8.64
CA LEU A 42 2.31 -1.18 9.69
C LEU A 42 1.91 0.21 9.21
N THR A 43 2.84 0.94 8.59
CA THR A 43 2.61 2.28 8.05
C THR A 43 1.51 2.31 7.01
N SER A 44 1.56 1.36 6.06
CA SER A 44 0.54 1.25 5.02
C SER A 44 -0.83 0.99 5.63
N MET A 45 -0.93 0.12 6.65
CA MET A 45 -2.18 -0.17 7.34
C MET A 45 -2.74 1.04 8.08
N VAL A 46 -1.90 1.75 8.84
CA VAL A 46 -2.28 2.96 9.57
C VAL A 46 -2.79 4.04 8.61
N MET A 47 -2.15 4.20 7.43
CA MET A 47 -2.65 5.10 6.40
C MET A 47 -4.07 4.76 5.97
N ILE A 48 -4.36 3.47 5.72
CA ILE A 48 -5.70 3.03 5.30
C ILE A 48 -6.72 3.21 6.42
N LEU A 49 -6.40 2.77 7.63
CA LEU A 49 -7.30 2.84 8.79
C LEU A 49 -7.71 4.28 9.09
N ASN A 50 -6.75 5.20 9.08
CA ASN A 50 -7.03 6.62 9.32
C ASN A 50 -7.72 7.29 8.12
N ALA A 51 -7.45 6.86 6.88
CA ALA A 51 -8.13 7.39 5.69
C ALA A 51 -9.61 6.98 5.66
N LEU A 52 -9.93 5.82 6.26
CA LEU A 52 -11.29 5.33 6.49
C LEU A 52 -11.91 5.83 7.80
N GLU A 53 -11.19 6.65 8.57
CA GLU A 53 -11.65 7.18 9.86
C GLU A 53 -12.11 6.08 10.85
N ILE A 54 -11.48 4.90 10.79
CA ILE A 54 -11.79 3.78 11.69
C ILE A 54 -11.36 4.14 13.11
N ASP A 55 -12.29 3.99 14.07
CA ASP A 55 -12.01 4.22 15.48
C ASP A 55 -11.15 3.07 16.07
N PRO A 56 -9.91 3.35 16.53
CA PRO A 56 -9.06 2.34 17.13
C PRO A 56 -9.61 1.80 18.45
N GLY A 57 -10.57 2.49 19.09
CA GLY A 57 -11.10 2.11 20.40
C GLY A 57 -10.15 2.37 21.56
N SER A 58 -8.96 2.92 21.29
CA SER A 58 -7.93 3.27 22.27
C SER A 58 -7.39 4.66 22.03
N ILE A 59 -6.99 5.33 23.12
CA ILE A 59 -6.37 6.66 23.06
C ILE A 59 -4.97 6.54 22.48
N TRP A 60 -4.65 7.40 21.52
CA TRP A 60 -3.28 7.56 21.02
C TRP A 60 -2.53 8.61 21.83
N LYS A 61 -3.08 9.83 21.92
CA LYS A 61 -2.43 10.95 22.61
C LYS A 61 -3.45 11.95 23.16
N GLY A 62 -3.38 12.24 24.46
CA GLY A 62 -4.32 13.16 25.11
C GLY A 62 -5.77 12.68 24.96
N PRO A 63 -6.72 13.51 24.49
CA PRO A 63 -8.09 13.08 24.23
C PRO A 63 -8.28 12.39 22.87
N TRP A 64 -7.23 12.29 22.04
CA TRP A 64 -7.34 11.86 20.64
C TRP A 64 -7.22 10.35 20.49
N ARG A 65 -8.14 9.77 19.71
CA ARG A 65 -8.11 8.38 19.25
C ARG A 65 -7.75 8.38 17.77
N TRP A 66 -6.61 7.80 17.44
CA TRP A 66 -6.05 7.80 16.10
C TRP A 66 -5.15 6.58 15.94
N TYR A 67 -5.07 5.95 14.77
CA TYR A 67 -4.15 4.84 14.61
C TYR A 67 -2.70 5.31 14.52
N ASP A 68 -1.83 4.62 15.24
CA ASP A 68 -0.39 4.68 15.15
C ASP A 68 0.20 3.28 14.91
N GLU A 69 1.43 3.21 14.37
CA GLU A 69 2.08 1.94 14.01
C GLU A 69 2.24 1.00 15.22
N ARG A 70 2.36 1.56 16.43
CA ARG A 70 2.65 0.80 17.66
C ARG A 70 1.42 0.27 18.39
N MET A 71 0.21 0.62 17.94
CA MET A 71 -1.05 0.23 18.60
C MET A 71 -1.90 -0.72 17.76
N LEU A 72 -1.40 -1.16 16.61
CA LEU A 72 -2.09 -2.12 15.75
C LEU A 72 -2.26 -3.47 16.46
N LEU A 73 -3.47 -4.02 16.36
CA LEU A 73 -3.83 -5.32 16.91
C LEU A 73 -3.44 -6.46 15.96
N GLY A 74 -3.14 -7.64 16.50
CA GLY A 74 -2.89 -8.85 15.71
C GLY A 74 -1.52 -8.90 15.00
N CYS A 75 -0.65 -7.91 15.22
CA CYS A 75 0.71 -7.91 14.72
C CYS A 75 1.62 -8.85 15.54
N PRO A 76 2.69 -9.40 14.93
CA PRO A 76 3.79 -9.98 15.69
C PRO A 76 4.37 -8.97 16.70
N PRO A 77 5.10 -9.43 17.73
CA PRO A 77 5.75 -8.52 18.67
C PRO A 77 6.61 -7.48 17.93
N LEU A 78 6.48 -6.20 18.26
CA LEU A 78 7.19 -5.12 17.55
C LEU A 78 8.71 -5.34 17.47
N LYS A 79 9.31 -5.95 18.50
CA LYS A 79 10.74 -6.32 18.51
C LYS A 79 11.14 -7.24 17.35
N ASP A 80 10.23 -8.12 16.92
CA ASP A 80 10.45 -9.04 15.82
C ASP A 80 10.15 -8.31 14.50
N VAL A 81 9.07 -7.52 14.44
CA VAL A 81 8.74 -6.70 13.27
C VAL A 81 9.86 -5.71 12.92
N ILE A 82 10.51 -5.09 13.90
CA ILE A 82 11.66 -4.20 13.68
C ILE A 82 12.83 -4.94 13.00
N ARG A 83 13.02 -6.22 13.32
CA ARG A 83 14.16 -7.02 12.84
C ARG A 83 13.91 -7.60 11.45
N ILE A 84 12.72 -8.13 11.20
CA ILE A 84 12.43 -8.93 9.99
C ILE A 84 11.23 -8.43 9.18
N GLY A 85 10.56 -7.36 9.62
CA GLY A 85 9.33 -6.88 9.00
C GLY A 85 8.11 -7.75 9.33
N MET A 86 7.08 -7.61 8.50
CA MET A 86 5.90 -8.47 8.52
C MET A 86 5.77 -9.16 7.18
N ASN A 87 5.42 -10.45 7.22
CA ASN A 87 5.01 -11.15 6.02
C ASN A 87 3.54 -10.84 5.66
N TYR A 88 3.13 -11.34 4.50
CA TYR A 88 1.79 -11.13 3.97
C TYR A 88 0.66 -11.67 4.87
N ASP A 89 0.83 -12.85 5.45
CA ASP A 89 -0.22 -13.49 6.27
C ASP A 89 -0.36 -12.81 7.63
N GLU A 90 0.75 -12.38 8.22
CA GLU A 90 0.75 -11.52 9.40
C GLU A 90 0.05 -10.19 9.11
N PHE A 91 0.32 -9.59 7.96
CA PHE A 91 -0.33 -8.35 7.53
C PHE A 91 -1.84 -8.53 7.37
N LEU A 92 -2.28 -9.59 6.68
CA LEU A 92 -3.70 -9.91 6.54
C LEU A 92 -4.37 -10.16 7.91
N SER A 93 -3.76 -10.98 8.76
CA SER A 93 -4.29 -11.25 10.10
C SER A 93 -4.46 -9.95 10.91
N ALA A 94 -3.45 -9.09 10.89
CA ALA A 94 -3.50 -7.79 11.56
C ALA A 94 -4.58 -6.88 10.98
N THR A 95 -4.79 -6.85 9.65
CA THR A 95 -5.82 -6.00 9.04
C THR A 95 -7.24 -6.38 9.51
N VAL A 96 -7.52 -7.68 9.61
CA VAL A 96 -8.79 -8.19 10.15
C VAL A 96 -8.93 -7.83 11.64
N CYS A 97 -7.86 -7.97 12.42
CA CYS A 97 -7.84 -7.59 13.84
C CYS A 97 -8.11 -6.10 14.07
N ASN A 98 -7.79 -5.25 13.08
CA ASN A 98 -8.03 -3.81 13.12
C ASN A 98 -9.30 -3.39 12.37
N LYS A 99 -10.29 -4.28 12.24
CA LYS A 99 -11.64 -4.01 11.72
C LYS A 99 -11.71 -3.65 10.22
N LEU A 100 -10.66 -3.91 9.44
CA LEU A 100 -10.74 -3.76 7.98
C LEU A 100 -11.45 -4.95 7.35
N SER A 101 -12.28 -4.67 6.34
CA SER A 101 -12.78 -5.70 5.43
C SER A 101 -11.80 -5.86 4.28
N VAL A 102 -11.33 -7.09 4.02
CA VAL A 102 -10.19 -7.31 3.12
C VAL A 102 -10.54 -8.37 2.09
N VAL A 103 -10.37 -8.05 0.80
CA VAL A 103 -10.36 -9.07 -0.26
C VAL A 103 -8.93 -9.20 -0.73
N ASN A 104 -8.26 -10.23 -0.25
CA ASN A 104 -6.85 -10.42 -0.56
C ASN A 104 -6.70 -11.19 -1.89
N VAL A 105 -5.67 -10.88 -2.69
CA VAL A 105 -5.42 -11.56 -3.97
C VAL A 105 -3.94 -11.90 -4.09
N ARG A 106 -3.67 -13.19 -3.94
CA ARG A 106 -2.36 -13.78 -4.18
C ARG A 106 -2.06 -13.76 -5.70
N VAL A 107 -0.94 -13.15 -6.09
CA VAL A 107 -0.47 -13.07 -7.48
C VAL A 107 0.67 -14.07 -7.69
N ASP A 108 0.56 -14.88 -8.74
CA ASP A 108 1.50 -15.92 -9.17
C ASP A 108 1.65 -15.93 -10.71
N ASP A 109 2.36 -16.91 -11.25
CA ASP A 109 2.57 -17.06 -12.70
C ASP A 109 1.29 -17.40 -13.48
N ASN A 110 0.26 -17.93 -12.81
CA ASN A 110 -1.03 -18.25 -13.42
C ASN A 110 -2.04 -17.09 -13.32
N SER A 111 -1.66 -16.00 -12.64
CA SER A 111 -2.54 -14.87 -12.37
C SER A 111 -2.72 -13.97 -13.60
N ASP A 112 -3.93 -13.46 -13.78
CA ASP A 112 -4.28 -12.58 -14.90
C ASP A 112 -4.10 -11.10 -14.53
N ILE A 113 -3.13 -10.44 -15.17
CA ILE A 113 -2.87 -9.00 -15.02
C ILE A 113 -4.10 -8.13 -15.32
N ARG A 114 -5.04 -8.60 -16.17
CA ARG A 114 -6.27 -7.86 -16.47
C ARG A 114 -7.15 -7.72 -15.23
N LYS A 115 -7.29 -8.78 -14.43
CA LYS A 115 -8.03 -8.76 -13.15
C LYS A 115 -7.36 -7.84 -12.12
N PHE A 116 -6.02 -7.75 -12.16
CA PHE A 116 -5.30 -6.79 -11.33
C PHE A 116 -5.60 -5.35 -11.76
N ARG A 117 -5.54 -5.08 -13.08
CA ARG A 117 -5.86 -3.76 -13.65
C ARG A 117 -7.30 -3.32 -13.36
N GLU A 118 -8.27 -4.21 -13.50
CA GLU A 118 -9.67 -3.95 -13.14
C GLU A 118 -9.83 -3.54 -11.67
N CYS A 119 -9.13 -4.21 -10.77
CA CYS A 119 -9.13 -3.86 -9.36
C CYS A 119 -8.52 -2.49 -9.08
N VAL A 120 -7.35 -2.23 -9.66
CA VAL A 120 -6.68 -0.93 -9.55
C VAL A 120 -7.62 0.17 -10.03
N GLN A 121 -8.27 0.00 -11.17
CA GLN A 121 -9.24 0.95 -11.69
C GLN A 121 -10.43 1.14 -10.77
N MET A 122 -11.00 0.06 -10.24
CA MET A 122 -12.15 0.11 -9.33
C MET A 122 -11.82 0.89 -8.06
N CYS A 123 -10.70 0.59 -7.40
CA CYS A 123 -10.38 1.22 -6.12
C CYS A 123 -9.82 2.63 -6.26
N THR A 124 -9.08 2.94 -7.32
CA THR A 124 -8.58 4.31 -7.55
C THR A 124 -9.68 5.31 -7.93
N LYS A 125 -10.86 4.83 -8.32
CA LYS A 125 -12.07 5.64 -8.55
C LYS A 125 -12.88 5.93 -7.29
N SER A 126 -12.55 5.30 -6.17
CA SER A 126 -13.28 5.45 -4.90
C SER A 126 -12.39 6.11 -3.85
N ASP A 127 -13.01 6.88 -2.96
CA ASP A 127 -12.38 7.37 -1.73
C ASP A 127 -12.65 6.44 -0.53
N GLN A 128 -13.35 5.32 -0.73
CA GLN A 128 -13.68 4.28 0.27
C GLN A 128 -13.06 2.91 -0.05
N CYS A 129 -12.34 2.76 -1.18
CA CYS A 129 -11.55 1.56 -1.46
C CYS A 129 -10.07 1.92 -1.56
N PHE A 130 -9.23 1.14 -0.87
CA PHE A 130 -7.80 1.36 -0.87
C PHE A 130 -7.04 0.08 -1.20
N LEU A 131 -5.94 0.19 -1.94
CA LEU A 131 -5.10 -0.94 -2.30
C LEU A 131 -3.72 -0.75 -1.67
N VAL A 132 -3.14 -1.82 -1.14
CA VAL A 132 -1.73 -1.85 -0.72
C VAL A 132 -1.04 -2.91 -1.55
N ALA A 133 -0.08 -2.50 -2.36
CA ALA A 133 0.79 -3.43 -3.06
C ALA A 133 1.86 -3.96 -2.10
N THR A 134 2.14 -5.25 -2.22
CA THR A 134 3.30 -5.90 -1.60
C THR A 134 4.17 -6.42 -2.73
N TYR A 135 5.41 -5.97 -2.82
CA TYR A 135 6.25 -6.23 -4.00
C TYR A 135 7.74 -6.29 -3.66
N SER A 136 8.51 -6.96 -4.52
CA SER A 136 9.97 -7.00 -4.46
C SER A 136 10.59 -5.71 -5.03
N ARG A 137 11.36 -4.98 -4.23
CA ARG A 137 12.14 -3.83 -4.72
C ARG A 137 13.21 -4.23 -5.74
N PRO A 138 13.95 -5.34 -5.59
CA PRO A 138 14.91 -5.78 -6.59
C PRO A 138 14.28 -5.99 -7.97
N ALA A 139 13.06 -6.51 -8.03
CA ALA A 139 12.29 -6.66 -9.28
C ALA A 139 12.05 -5.34 -10.02
N LEU A 140 12.04 -4.22 -9.29
CA LEU A 140 11.85 -2.87 -9.79
C LEU A 140 13.16 -2.10 -9.91
N ASN A 141 14.32 -2.76 -9.78
CA ASN A 141 15.64 -2.14 -9.71
C ASN A 141 15.75 -1.09 -8.58
N GLN A 142 15.05 -1.33 -7.48
CA GLN A 142 15.13 -0.52 -6.27
C GLN A 142 15.96 -1.25 -5.21
N THR A 143 16.71 -0.50 -4.41
CA THR A 143 17.45 -1.04 -3.27
C THR A 143 16.50 -1.50 -2.15
N GLY A 144 16.89 -2.53 -1.38
CA GLY A 144 16.08 -3.16 -0.33
C GLY A 144 15.42 -4.45 -0.82
N ASP A 145 14.54 -5.03 0.00
CA ASP A 145 13.92 -6.34 -0.26
C ASP A 145 12.41 -6.19 -0.58
N GLY A 146 11.53 -6.92 0.12
CA GLY A 146 10.08 -6.75 0.05
C GLY A 146 9.61 -5.40 0.60
N HIS A 147 8.51 -4.88 0.06
CA HIS A 147 7.94 -3.62 0.49
C HIS A 147 6.41 -3.58 0.38
N PHE A 148 5.77 -2.85 1.29
CA PHE A 148 4.34 -2.55 1.28
C PHE A 148 4.13 -1.07 1.00
N SER A 149 3.20 -0.73 0.10
CA SER A 149 2.83 0.66 -0.17
C SER A 149 1.40 0.80 -0.70
N PRO A 150 0.65 1.82 -0.25
CA PRO A 150 -0.64 2.14 -0.85
C PRO A 150 -0.53 2.58 -2.31
N ILE A 151 -1.53 2.24 -3.11
CA ILE A 151 -1.71 2.76 -4.47
C ILE A 151 -2.61 4.00 -4.39
N GLY A 152 -2.05 5.14 -4.77
CA GLY A 152 -2.72 6.45 -4.71
C GLY A 152 -3.41 6.87 -6.01
N GLY A 153 -3.26 6.13 -7.11
CA GLY A 153 -3.85 6.51 -8.38
C GLY A 153 -3.47 5.59 -9.55
N TYR A 154 -4.18 5.72 -10.65
CA TYR A 154 -3.99 4.96 -11.88
C TYR A 154 -4.15 5.85 -13.11
N HIS A 155 -3.29 5.68 -14.10
CA HIS A 155 -3.34 6.41 -15.36
C HIS A 155 -3.66 5.45 -16.52
N PRO A 156 -4.92 5.36 -16.99
CA PRO A 156 -5.33 4.36 -17.98
C PRO A 156 -4.54 4.37 -19.30
N GLN A 157 -4.26 5.55 -19.86
CA GLN A 157 -3.68 5.66 -21.21
C GLN A 157 -2.17 5.36 -21.24
N LYS A 158 -1.48 5.52 -20.10
CA LYS A 158 -0.05 5.23 -19.94
C LYS A 158 0.18 3.92 -19.17
N ASP A 159 -0.91 3.32 -18.68
CA ASP A 159 -0.96 2.12 -17.85
C ASP A 159 -0.02 2.17 -16.63
N LEU A 160 -0.06 3.29 -15.91
CA LEU A 160 0.78 3.57 -14.75
C LEU A 160 -0.03 3.57 -13.45
N VAL A 161 0.60 3.14 -12.36
CA VAL A 161 0.07 3.24 -10.99
C VAL A 161 0.97 4.12 -10.14
N LEU A 162 0.37 4.93 -9.27
CA LEU A 162 1.08 5.78 -8.32
C LEU A 162 1.28 5.03 -7.00
N LEU A 163 2.52 4.69 -6.66
CA LEU A 163 2.87 4.16 -5.35
C LEU A 163 3.15 5.29 -4.37
N LEU A 164 2.48 5.24 -3.21
CA LEU A 164 2.75 6.11 -2.07
C LEU A 164 3.78 5.44 -1.15
N ASP A 165 5.04 5.43 -1.59
CA ASP A 165 6.14 4.74 -0.90
C ASP A 165 6.32 5.25 0.54
N THR A 166 6.13 4.36 1.52
CA THR A 166 6.19 4.69 2.95
C THR A 166 7.63 4.88 3.45
N ALA A 167 8.62 4.36 2.72
CA ALA A 167 10.04 4.65 2.92
C ALA A 167 10.41 6.01 2.31
N ARG A 168 9.74 7.07 2.76
CA ARG A 168 9.84 8.44 2.21
C ARG A 168 11.25 9.04 2.28
N PHE A 169 12.08 8.53 3.18
CA PHE A 169 13.51 8.86 3.28
C PHE A 169 14.36 8.30 2.12
N LYS A 170 13.78 7.38 1.33
CA LYS A 170 14.47 6.60 0.30
C LYS A 170 13.91 6.89 -1.08
N TYR A 171 12.59 6.86 -1.24
CA TYR A 171 11.92 7.11 -2.51
C TYR A 171 10.72 8.04 -2.31
N PRO A 172 10.53 9.05 -3.18
CA PRO A 172 9.28 9.80 -3.22
C PRO A 172 8.14 8.93 -3.76
N PRO A 173 6.87 9.37 -3.63
CA PRO A 173 5.80 8.80 -4.43
C PRO A 173 6.18 8.78 -5.91
N HIS A 174 5.87 7.69 -6.59
CA HIS A 174 6.33 7.49 -7.95
C HIS A 174 5.38 6.62 -8.76
N TRP A 175 5.28 6.96 -10.04
CA TRP A 175 4.57 6.19 -11.05
C TRP A 175 5.43 5.05 -11.58
N ILE A 176 4.86 3.86 -11.66
CA ILE A 176 5.44 2.69 -12.33
C ILE A 176 4.41 2.06 -13.26
N SER A 177 4.86 1.29 -14.25
CA SER A 177 3.92 0.54 -15.09
C SER A 177 3.21 -0.52 -14.26
N ILE A 178 1.94 -0.77 -14.57
CA ILE A 178 1.17 -1.81 -13.89
C ILE A 178 1.78 -3.19 -14.11
N GLU A 179 2.41 -3.43 -15.26
CA GLU A 179 3.10 -4.68 -15.61
C GLU A 179 4.34 -4.88 -14.75
N SER A 180 5.17 -3.84 -14.60
CA SER A 180 6.34 -3.91 -13.72
C SER A 180 5.92 -4.18 -12.28
N LEU A 181 4.88 -3.50 -11.78
CA LEU A 181 4.35 -3.80 -10.45
C LEU A 181 3.85 -5.24 -10.37
N PHE A 182 3.02 -5.67 -11.33
CA PHE A 182 2.46 -7.02 -11.35
C PHE A 182 3.52 -8.11 -11.30
N ASN A 183 4.59 -7.96 -12.08
CA ASN A 183 5.71 -8.91 -12.05
C ASN A 183 6.50 -8.83 -10.73
N ALA A 184 6.67 -7.65 -10.14
CA ALA A 184 7.32 -7.50 -8.83
C ALA A 184 6.54 -8.11 -7.66
N MET A 185 5.23 -8.28 -7.80
CA MET A 185 4.36 -8.94 -6.81
C MET A 185 4.37 -10.48 -6.91
N LYS A 186 4.92 -11.02 -8.02
CA LYS A 186 5.14 -12.47 -8.21
C LYS A 186 6.44 -12.96 -7.59
N TRP A 187 7.18 -12.13 -6.86
CA TRP A 187 8.42 -12.59 -6.25
C TRP A 187 8.12 -13.35 -4.96
N ILE A 188 8.82 -14.46 -4.74
CA ILE A 188 8.69 -15.28 -3.53
C ILE A 188 9.44 -14.59 -2.39
N ASP A 189 8.79 -14.39 -1.26
CA ASP A 189 9.48 -14.00 -0.03
C ASP A 189 10.35 -15.16 0.46
N ASP A 190 11.68 -14.99 0.45
CA ASP A 190 12.66 -15.99 0.88
C ASP A 190 12.50 -16.40 2.36
N ILE A 191 11.79 -15.60 3.17
CA ILE A 191 11.53 -15.86 4.60
C ILE A 191 10.33 -16.82 4.78
N THR A 192 9.31 -16.72 3.93
CA THR A 192 8.05 -17.47 4.08
C THR A 192 7.78 -18.48 2.97
N GLY A 193 8.54 -18.44 1.88
CA GLY A 193 8.38 -19.31 0.72
C GLY A 193 7.11 -19.04 -0.10
N ASN A 194 6.48 -17.87 0.03
CA ASN A 194 5.24 -17.56 -0.70
C ASN A 194 5.21 -16.11 -1.30
N PHE A 195 4.33 -15.83 -2.28
CA PHE A 195 4.30 -14.62 -3.15
C PHE A 195 3.53 -13.40 -2.52
N PHE A 196 2.95 -12.45 -3.31
CA PHE A 196 1.58 -11.85 -3.14
C PHE A 196 1.37 -10.30 -3.00
N LEU A 197 0.11 -9.86 -3.28
CA LEU A 197 -0.51 -8.51 -3.38
C LEU A 197 -1.74 -8.35 -2.43
N ASN A 198 -2.01 -7.19 -1.80
CA ASN A 198 -3.18 -7.00 -0.90
C ASN A 198 -4.27 -6.03 -1.44
N ARG A 199 -5.57 -6.31 -1.25
CA ARG A 199 -6.68 -5.34 -1.48
C ARG A 199 -7.50 -5.10 -0.21
N PHE A 200 -7.86 -3.85 0.08
CA PHE A 200 -8.62 -3.44 1.27
C PHE A 200 -9.92 -2.73 0.87
N TYR A 201 -10.99 -2.97 1.62
CA TYR A 201 -12.30 -2.37 1.40
C TYR A 201 -12.79 -1.77 2.73
N CYS A 202 -13.53 -0.68 2.65
CA CYS A 202 -14.46 -0.33 3.71
C CYS A 202 -15.78 -1.07 3.49
N GLN A 203 -16.43 -1.47 4.58
CA GLN A 203 -17.87 -1.78 4.60
C GLN A 203 -18.68 -0.49 4.49
#